data_AF-X1D5U0-F1
#
_entry.id   AF-X1D5U0-F1
#
_cell.length_a   1.000
_cell.length_b   1.000
_cell.length_c   1.000
_cell.angle_alpha   90.00
_cell.angle_beta   90.00
_cell.angle_gamma   90.00
#
_symmetry.space_group_name_H-M   'P 1'
#
loop_
_entity.id
_entity.type
_entity.pdbx_description
1 polymer ?
#
loop_
_entity_poly.entity_id
_entity_poly.type
_entity_poly.pdbx_seq_one_letter_code
_entity_poly.pdbx_strand_id
1 'polypeptide(L)'
;LGGIAIAIGMLGDGSIVMVENIYRLFSDPARKDQSKFRIIEAAAREVGRPIVFSIVIITIVFIPVFTLQGVEGKMFSPMASTISFALVGSLIAALVMAPVLASLLLRKDSQQKEFVLIHLLKEVYHPLLLTAVKWRKTLVGCAIAAFAAALALIPHLGTEFVPVLEEGNIQVIVVMPPSTSLIKASETIMRLEKKVIMYPEVDQVISRIGET
;
A
#
# COMPACT_ATOMS: atom_id res chain seq x y z
N LEU A 1 4.39 9.89 -5.62
CA LEU A 1 3.74 9.93 -4.27
C LEU A 1 2.96 8.65 -3.94
N GLY A 2 2.18 8.08 -4.87
CA GLY A 2 1.39 6.86 -4.61
C GLY A 2 2.17 5.65 -4.06
N GLY A 3 3.39 5.39 -4.57
CA GLY A 3 4.25 4.31 -4.06
C GLY A 3 4.64 4.46 -2.58
N ILE A 4 4.84 5.70 -2.11
CA ILE A 4 5.20 5.97 -0.72
C ILE A 4 3.99 5.74 0.21
N ALA A 5 2.78 6.10 -0.22
CA ALA A 5 1.56 5.88 0.56
C ALA A 5 1.34 4.39 0.85
N ILE A 6 1.54 3.53 -0.16
CA ILE A 6 1.49 2.07 0.01
C ILE A 6 2.66 1.58 0.87
N ALA A 7 3.87 2.10 0.62
CA ALA A 7 5.05 1.67 1.35
C ALA A 7 4.97 1.94 2.86
N ILE A 8 4.46 3.10 3.30
CA ILE A 8 4.47 3.50 4.72
C ILE A 8 3.98 2.40 5.67
N GLY A 9 2.87 1.73 5.34
CA GLY A 9 2.33 0.64 6.17
C GLY A 9 3.28 -0.56 6.25
N MET A 10 3.92 -0.92 5.14
CA MET A 10 4.88 -2.02 5.07
C MET A 10 6.24 -1.67 5.69
N LEU A 11 6.63 -0.39 5.69
CA LEU A 11 7.93 0.07 6.21
C LEU A 11 8.02 -0.06 7.74
N GLY A 12 6.91 0.14 8.44
CA GLY A 12 6.86 0.06 9.90
C GLY A 12 6.78 -1.37 10.45
N ASP A 13 6.21 -2.29 9.68
CA ASP A 13 5.83 -3.63 10.17
C ASP A 13 7.00 -4.40 10.78
N GLY A 14 8.12 -4.52 10.06
CA GLY A 14 9.31 -5.22 10.57
C GLY A 14 9.89 -4.63 11.86
N SER A 15 9.82 -3.30 12.01
CA SER A 15 10.29 -2.63 13.23
C SER A 15 9.32 -2.82 14.39
N ILE A 16 8.01 -2.81 14.13
CA ILE A 16 6.98 -3.09 15.13
C ILE A 16 7.12 -4.52 15.64
N VAL A 17 7.25 -5.51 14.74
CA VAL A 17 7.46 -6.91 15.11
C VAL A 17 8.73 -7.09 15.97
N MET A 18 9.82 -6.39 15.62
CA MET A 18 11.06 -6.42 16.40
C MET A 18 10.85 -5.87 17.83
N VAL A 19 10.24 -4.68 17.94
CA VAL A 19 10.01 -4.03 19.24
C VAL A 19 9.01 -4.81 20.10
N GLU A 20 7.95 -5.35 19.50
CA GLU A 20 6.98 -6.19 20.19
C GLU A 20 7.64 -7.48 20.70
N ASN A 21 8.52 -8.10 19.90
CA ASN A 21 9.25 -9.27 20.35
C ASN A 21 10.20 -8.96 21.52
N ILE A 22 10.92 -7.84 21.45
CA ILE A 22 11.77 -7.36 22.55
C ILE A 22 10.93 -7.13 23.82
N TYR A 23 9.77 -6.48 23.68
CA TYR A 23 8.87 -6.18 24.80
C TYR A 23 8.28 -7.46 25.42
N ARG A 24 7.89 -8.44 24.57
CA ARG A 24 7.44 -9.76 24.98
C ARG A 24 8.50 -10.48 25.80
N LEU A 25 9.75 -10.48 25.34
CA LEU A 25 10.85 -11.13 26.05
C LEU A 25 11.29 -10.38 27.33
N PHE A 26 11.08 -9.06 27.43
CA PHE A 26 11.25 -8.34 28.70
C PHE A 26 10.21 -8.72 29.74
N SER A 27 9.00 -9.08 29.30
CA SER A 27 7.91 -9.48 30.20
C SER A 27 8.03 -10.92 30.70
N ASP A 28 8.96 -11.72 30.15
CA ASP A 28 9.15 -13.12 30.52
C ASP A 28 9.83 -13.24 31.90
N PRO A 29 9.16 -13.81 32.93
CA PRO A 29 9.71 -13.98 34.27
C PRO A 29 11.01 -14.80 34.29
N ALA A 30 11.18 -15.74 33.36
CA ALA A 30 12.38 -16.60 33.29
C ALA A 30 13.64 -15.84 32.84
N ARG A 31 13.48 -14.62 32.29
CA ARG A 31 14.57 -13.79 31.78
C ARG A 31 14.85 -12.56 32.64
N LYS A 32 14.22 -12.47 33.82
CA LYS A 32 14.28 -11.31 34.70
C LYS A 32 15.70 -10.98 35.19
N ASP A 33 16.58 -11.96 35.33
CA ASP A 33 17.97 -11.74 35.78
C ASP A 33 18.97 -11.51 34.63
N GLN A 34 18.53 -11.61 33.37
CA GLN A 34 19.43 -11.44 32.23
C GLN A 34 19.72 -9.96 31.94
N SER A 35 20.92 -9.66 31.45
CA SER A 35 21.25 -8.34 30.91
C SER A 35 20.27 -7.93 29.82
N LYS A 36 19.83 -6.66 29.84
CA LYS A 36 18.94 -6.06 28.83
C LYS A 36 19.44 -6.32 27.41
N PHE A 37 20.76 -6.22 27.21
CA PHE A 37 21.39 -6.43 25.90
C PHE A 37 21.22 -7.87 25.40
N ARG A 38 21.40 -8.88 26.27
CA ARG A 38 21.21 -10.30 25.90
C ARG A 38 19.77 -10.61 25.50
N ILE A 39 18.79 -9.98 26.16
CA ILE A 39 17.39 -10.17 25.83
C ILE A 39 17.06 -9.57 24.46
N ILE A 40 17.55 -8.36 24.19
CA ILE A 40 17.38 -7.70 22.87
C ILE A 40 18.04 -8.52 21.76
N GLU A 41 19.25 -9.03 22.00
CA GLU A 41 19.95 -9.89 21.04
C GLU A 41 19.17 -11.18 20.75
N ALA A 42 18.65 -11.84 21.80
CA ALA A 42 17.83 -13.04 21.64
C ALA A 42 16.55 -12.75 20.84
N ALA A 43 15.88 -11.63 21.13
CA ALA A 43 14.70 -11.19 20.39
C ALA A 43 15.03 -10.95 18.92
N ALA A 44 16.14 -10.26 18.63
CA ALA A 44 16.57 -9.97 17.27
C ALA A 44 16.94 -11.24 16.48
N ARG A 45 17.56 -12.25 17.13
CA ARG A 45 17.83 -13.55 16.50
C ARG A 45 16.56 -14.33 16.18
N GLU A 46 15.54 -14.24 17.02
CA GLU A 46 14.27 -14.96 16.85
C GLU A 46 13.48 -14.45 15.65
N VAL A 47 13.30 -13.12 15.54
CA VAL A 47 12.47 -12.52 14.48
C VAL A 47 13.26 -11.98 13.28
N GLY A 48 14.58 -11.83 13.40
CA GLY A 48 15.41 -11.23 12.34
C GLY A 48 15.34 -12.01 11.03
N ARG A 49 15.44 -13.35 11.09
CA ARG A 49 15.31 -14.19 9.90
C ARG A 49 13.91 -14.09 9.27
N PRO A 50 12.79 -14.27 10.00
CA PRO A 50 11.45 -14.01 9.48
C PRO A 50 11.28 -12.64 8.81
N ILE A 51 11.75 -11.55 9.43
CA ILE A 51 11.63 -10.19 8.88
C ILE A 51 12.35 -10.07 7.52
N VAL A 52 13.58 -10.57 7.42
CA VAL A 52 14.33 -10.59 6.14
C VAL A 52 13.55 -11.34 5.08
N PHE A 53 13.07 -12.55 5.39
CA PHE A 53 12.32 -13.37 4.44
C PHE A 53 11.03 -12.67 3.98
N SER A 54 10.27 -12.08 4.89
CA SER A 54 9.05 -11.32 4.55
C SER A 54 9.35 -10.16 3.60
N ILE A 55 10.36 -9.34 3.90
CA ILE A 55 10.72 -8.19 3.06
C ILE A 55 11.21 -8.63 1.68
N VAL A 56 11.98 -9.72 1.60
CA VAL A 56 12.44 -10.29 0.32
C VAL A 56 11.25 -10.79 -0.50
N ILE A 57 10.29 -11.49 0.11
CA ILE A 57 9.08 -11.98 -0.58
C ILE A 57 8.28 -10.80 -1.14
N ILE A 58 8.05 -9.75 -0.34
CA ILE A 58 7.34 -8.55 -0.80
C ILE A 58 8.09 -7.91 -1.97
N THR A 59 9.42 -7.80 -1.89
CA THR A 59 10.25 -7.26 -2.97
C THR A 59 10.10 -8.09 -4.26
N ILE A 60 10.10 -9.42 -4.15
CA ILE A 60 9.93 -10.33 -5.31
C ILE A 60 8.57 -10.14 -5.97
N VAL A 61 7.50 -9.90 -5.21
CA VAL A 61 6.16 -9.64 -5.75
C VAL A 61 6.13 -8.39 -6.65
N PHE A 62 7.04 -7.43 -6.45
CA PHE A 62 7.15 -6.25 -7.31
C PHE A 62 8.06 -6.45 -8.54
N ILE A 63 8.86 -7.51 -8.61
CA ILE A 63 9.75 -7.77 -9.76
C ILE A 63 8.98 -7.84 -11.10
N PRO A 64 7.82 -8.54 -11.20
CA PRO A 64 7.05 -8.59 -12.43
C PRO A 64 6.64 -7.22 -12.97
N VAL A 65 6.52 -6.19 -12.13
CA VAL A 65 6.17 -4.83 -12.56
C VAL A 65 7.22 -4.26 -13.52
N PHE A 66 8.49 -4.64 -13.37
CA PHE A 66 9.56 -4.21 -14.29
C PHE A 66 9.47 -4.88 -15.67
N THR A 67 8.65 -5.92 -15.82
CA THR A 67 8.42 -6.58 -17.11
C THR A 67 7.34 -5.89 -17.95
N LEU A 68 6.57 -4.97 -17.36
CA LEU A 68 5.55 -4.20 -18.08
C LEU A 68 6.21 -3.28 -19.11
N GLN A 69 5.67 -3.29 -20.33
CA GLN A 69 6.13 -2.45 -21.44
C GLN A 69 5.13 -1.31 -21.70
N GLY A 70 5.53 -0.31 -22.50
CA GLY A 70 4.65 0.79 -22.90
C GLY A 70 4.42 1.85 -21.82
N VAL A 71 3.22 2.42 -21.79
CA VAL A 71 2.84 3.51 -20.88
C VAL A 71 2.74 3.02 -19.43
N GLU A 72 2.18 1.82 -19.22
CA GLU A 72 2.06 1.18 -17.91
C GLU A 72 3.43 1.01 -17.25
N GLY A 73 4.40 0.44 -17.98
CA GLY A 73 5.77 0.28 -17.48
C GLY A 73 6.42 1.61 -17.06
N LYS A 74 6.22 2.68 -17.82
CA LYS A 74 6.75 4.01 -17.47
C LYS A 74 6.08 4.60 -16.22
N MET A 75 4.82 4.31 -15.96
CA MET A 75 4.11 4.80 -14.77
C MET A 75 4.43 3.96 -13.53
N PHE A 76 4.51 2.64 -13.66
CA PHE A 76 4.67 1.73 -12.52
C PHE A 76 6.13 1.39 -12.17
N SER A 77 7.07 1.45 -13.11
CA SER A 77 8.48 1.14 -12.84
C SER A 77 9.15 2.09 -11.81
N PRO A 78 8.92 3.42 -11.85
CA PRO A 78 9.41 4.32 -10.81
C PRO A 78 8.77 4.04 -9.44
N MET A 79 7.50 3.64 -9.44
CA MET A 79 6.78 3.28 -8.22
C MET A 79 7.37 2.02 -7.57
N ALA A 80 7.59 0.96 -8.35
CA ALA A 80 8.21 -0.28 -7.88
C ALA A 80 9.64 -0.07 -7.36
N SER A 81 10.43 0.75 -8.05
CA SER A 81 11.78 1.15 -7.61
C SER A 81 11.73 1.83 -6.24
N THR A 82 10.82 2.79 -6.06
CA THR A 82 10.67 3.53 -4.80
C THR A 82 10.31 2.60 -3.63
N ILE A 83 9.36 1.68 -3.84
CA ILE A 83 8.95 0.70 -2.83
C ILE A 83 10.12 -0.23 -2.49
N SER A 84 10.84 -0.73 -3.50
CA SER A 84 11.96 -1.65 -3.29
C SER A 84 13.09 -1.01 -2.45
N PHE A 85 13.48 0.23 -2.78
CA PHE A 85 14.48 0.95 -1.98
C PHE A 85 13.98 1.25 -0.56
N ALA A 86 12.71 1.60 -0.41
CA ALA A 86 12.11 1.86 0.90
C ALA A 86 12.11 0.59 1.76
N LEU A 87 11.74 -0.57 1.19
CA LEU A 87 11.76 -1.87 1.88
C LEU A 87 13.16 -2.27 2.35
N VAL A 88 14.19 -2.03 1.54
CA VAL A 88 15.59 -2.24 1.96
C VAL A 88 15.95 -1.30 3.13
N GLY A 89 15.52 -0.04 3.07
CA GLY A 89 15.69 0.90 4.19
C GLY A 89 14.95 0.45 5.47
N SER A 90 13.72 -0.07 5.33
CA SER A 90 12.95 -0.64 6.43
C SER A 90 13.62 -1.85 7.05
N LEU A 91 14.27 -2.70 6.25
CA LEU A 91 15.03 -3.84 6.78
C LEU A 91 16.17 -3.38 7.67
N ILE A 92 16.93 -2.36 7.24
CA ILE A 92 18.00 -1.76 8.05
C ILE A 92 17.42 -1.15 9.33
N ALA A 93 16.30 -0.41 9.22
CA ALA A 93 15.63 0.17 10.36
C ALA A 93 15.16 -0.90 11.37
N ALA A 94 14.58 -1.99 10.90
CA ALA A 94 14.05 -3.07 11.74
C ALA A 94 15.14 -3.88 12.43
N LEU A 95 16.24 -4.19 11.74
CA LEU A 95 17.32 -5.04 12.30
C LEU A 95 18.36 -4.27 13.09
N VAL A 96 18.60 -3.00 12.75
CA VAL A 96 19.66 -2.19 13.38
C VAL A 96 19.06 -1.11 14.26
N MET A 97 18.21 -0.24 13.71
CA MET A 97 17.72 0.92 14.46
C MET A 97 16.75 0.53 15.57
N ALA A 98 15.80 -0.38 15.32
CA ALA A 98 14.79 -0.76 16.30
C ALA A 98 15.39 -1.41 17.56
N PRO A 99 16.32 -2.38 17.49
CA PRO A 99 16.97 -2.93 18.68
C PRO A 99 17.81 -1.89 19.44
N VAL A 100 18.52 -1.01 18.74
CA VAL A 100 19.33 0.05 19.34
C VAL A 100 18.43 1.06 20.06
N LEU A 101 17.36 1.53 19.42
CA LEU A 101 16.40 2.45 20.01
C LEU A 101 15.66 1.81 21.20
N ALA A 102 15.28 0.54 21.10
CA ALA A 102 14.71 -0.19 22.23
C ALA A 102 15.69 -0.31 23.41
N SER A 103 16.99 -0.45 23.14
CA SER A 103 18.02 -0.46 24.18
C SER A 103 18.16 0.87 24.91
N LEU A 104 17.83 1.98 24.27
CA LEU A 104 17.92 3.33 24.84
C LEU A 104 16.61 3.77 25.51
N LEU A 105 15.47 3.53 24.84
CA LEU A 105 14.17 4.10 25.21
C LEU A 105 13.33 3.15 26.10
N LEU A 106 13.39 1.83 25.88
CA LEU A 106 12.52 0.88 26.57
C LEU A 106 13.04 0.56 27.97
N ARG A 107 12.18 0.54 28.98
CA ARG A 107 12.54 0.13 30.35
C ARG A 107 12.15 -1.33 30.59
N LYS A 108 13.03 -2.08 31.27
CA LYS A 108 12.83 -3.51 31.57
C LYS A 108 11.70 -3.76 32.57
N ASP A 109 11.44 -2.83 33.49
CA ASP A 109 10.43 -2.98 34.55
C ASP A 109 9.04 -2.44 34.17
N SER A 110 8.72 -2.33 32.88
CA SER A 110 7.35 -2.00 32.49
C SER A 110 6.44 -3.18 32.80
N GLN A 111 5.88 -3.21 34.01
CA GLN A 111 4.73 -4.03 34.38
C GLN A 111 3.71 -3.97 33.24
N GLN A 112 3.22 -5.13 32.79
CA GLN A 112 2.19 -5.22 31.76
C GLN A 112 0.92 -4.53 32.26
N LYS A 113 0.77 -3.25 31.96
CA LYS A 113 -0.55 -2.63 31.91
C LYS A 113 -1.05 -2.85 30.50
N GLU A 114 -1.64 -4.03 30.27
CA GLU A 114 -2.41 -4.23 29.05
C GLU A 114 -3.50 -3.15 29.00
N PHE A 115 -3.61 -2.45 27.87
CA PHE A 115 -4.71 -1.51 27.67
C PHE A 115 -6.04 -2.26 27.81
N VAL A 116 -7.02 -1.64 28.48
CA VAL A 116 -8.35 -2.22 28.70
C VAL A 116 -8.99 -2.72 27.39
N LEU A 117 -8.74 -2.01 26.29
CA LEU A 117 -9.18 -2.39 24.95
C LEU A 117 -8.60 -3.75 24.50
N ILE A 118 -7.32 -4.00 24.75
CA ILE A 118 -6.66 -5.27 24.38
C ILE A 118 -7.28 -6.43 25.16
N HIS A 119 -7.59 -6.22 26.44
CA HIS A 119 -8.25 -7.23 27.26
C HIS A 119 -9.65 -7.58 26.72
N LEU A 120 -10.47 -6.56 26.43
CA LEU A 120 -11.80 -6.75 25.86
C LEU A 120 -11.75 -7.50 24.52
N LEU A 121 -10.80 -7.15 23.64
CA LEU A 121 -10.62 -7.86 22.37
C LEU A 121 -10.24 -9.33 22.57
N LYS A 122 -9.38 -9.64 23.55
CA LYS A 122 -9.00 -11.02 23.88
C LYS A 122 -10.18 -11.84 24.41
N GLU A 123 -11.02 -11.26 25.26
CA GLU A 123 -12.20 -11.94 25.80
C GLU A 123 -13.21 -12.31 24.72
N VAL A 124 -13.32 -11.52 23.66
CA VAL A 124 -14.15 -11.85 22.49
C VAL A 124 -13.46 -12.84 21.56
N TYR A 125 -12.15 -12.66 21.32
CA TYR A 125 -11.37 -13.50 20.41
C TYR A 125 -11.24 -14.95 20.89
N HIS A 126 -11.01 -15.17 22.18
CA HIS A 126 -10.77 -16.50 22.74
C HIS A 126 -11.93 -17.50 22.54
N PRO A 127 -13.20 -17.19 22.86
CA PRO A 127 -14.32 -18.10 22.61
C PRO A 127 -14.59 -18.31 21.12
N LEU A 128 -14.39 -17.29 20.28
CA LEU A 128 -14.49 -17.41 18.82
C LEU A 128 -13.45 -18.39 18.28
N LEU A 129 -12.20 -18.28 18.71
CA LEU A 129 -11.12 -19.17 18.32
C LEU A 129 -11.40 -20.62 18.74
N LEU A 130 -11.83 -20.85 19.98
CA LEU A 130 -12.19 -22.20 20.44
C LEU A 130 -13.34 -22.80 19.63
N THR A 131 -14.33 -21.98 19.26
CA THR A 131 -15.46 -22.41 18.43
C THR A 131 -15.01 -22.73 17.00
N ALA A 132 -14.13 -21.90 16.43
CA ALA A 132 -13.56 -22.11 15.10
C ALA A 132 -12.76 -23.42 15.00
N VAL A 133 -11.96 -23.73 16.04
CA VAL A 133 -11.20 -25.00 16.11
C VAL A 133 -12.13 -26.20 16.24
N LYS A 134 -13.18 -26.13 17.06
CA LYS A 134 -14.18 -27.20 17.20
C LYS A 134 -14.87 -27.50 15.88
N TRP A 135 -15.27 -26.47 15.13
CA TRP A 135 -16.02 -26.61 13.87
C TRP A 135 -15.13 -26.44 12.63
N ARG A 136 -13.87 -26.89 12.71
CA ARG A 136 -12.86 -26.72 11.64
C ARG A 136 -13.34 -27.11 10.24
N LYS A 137 -14.13 -28.18 10.11
CA LYS A 137 -14.65 -28.64 8.81
C LYS A 137 -15.65 -27.65 8.23
N THR A 138 -16.55 -27.14 9.05
CA THR A 138 -17.51 -26.10 8.67
C THR A 138 -16.80 -24.81 8.32
N LEU A 139 -15.79 -24.40 9.11
CA LEU A 139 -14.99 -23.21 8.85
C LEU A 139 -14.28 -23.28 7.49
N VAL A 140 -13.61 -24.40 7.22
CA VAL A 140 -12.95 -24.65 5.93
C VAL A 140 -13.97 -24.69 4.79
N GLY A 141 -15.13 -25.33 4.99
CA GLY A 141 -16.22 -25.33 4.01
C GLY A 141 -16.73 -23.92 3.69
N CYS A 142 -16.95 -23.09 4.71
CA CYS A 142 -17.33 -21.69 4.54
C CYS A 142 -16.24 -20.88 3.82
N ALA A 143 -14.95 -21.08 4.15
CA ALA A 143 -13.85 -20.40 3.49
C ALA A 143 -13.76 -20.76 2.00
N ILE A 144 -13.92 -22.05 1.66
CA ILE A 144 -13.96 -22.52 0.27
C ILE A 144 -15.19 -21.95 -0.45
N ALA A 145 -16.36 -21.95 0.18
CA ALA A 145 -17.57 -21.39 -0.40
C ALA A 145 -17.45 -19.88 -0.65
N ALA A 146 -16.87 -19.13 0.29
CA ALA A 146 -16.60 -17.71 0.13
C ALA A 146 -15.60 -17.44 -1.00
N PHE A 147 -14.54 -18.25 -1.11
CA PHE A 147 -13.58 -18.17 -2.21
C PHE A 147 -14.24 -18.47 -3.56
N ALA A 148 -15.06 -19.52 -3.64
CA ALA A 148 -15.80 -19.85 -4.86
C ALA A 148 -16.80 -18.76 -5.25
N ALA A 149 -17.49 -18.16 -4.27
CA ALA A 149 -18.40 -17.03 -4.50
C ALA A 149 -17.64 -15.79 -5.02
N ALA A 150 -16.44 -15.50 -4.48
CA ALA A 150 -15.58 -14.44 -4.99
C ALA A 150 -15.15 -14.69 -6.45
N LEU A 151 -14.79 -15.93 -6.79
CA LEU A 151 -14.48 -16.30 -8.18
C LEU A 151 -15.70 -16.19 -9.11
N ALA A 152 -16.89 -16.53 -8.63
CA ALA A 152 -18.13 -16.43 -9.39
C ALA A 152 -18.54 -14.98 -9.70
N LEU A 153 -18.01 -14.00 -8.96
CA LEU A 153 -18.21 -12.57 -9.21
C LEU A 153 -17.29 -12.02 -10.31
N ILE A 154 -16.20 -12.71 -10.67
CA ILE A 154 -15.24 -12.23 -11.69
C ILE A 154 -15.92 -11.87 -13.03
N PRO A 155 -16.84 -12.68 -13.60
CA PRO A 155 -17.50 -12.35 -14.86
C PRO A 155 -18.38 -11.09 -14.81
N HIS A 156 -18.74 -10.63 -13.61
CA HIS A 156 -19.56 -9.43 -13.42
C HIS A 156 -18.73 -8.15 -13.28
N LEU A 157 -17.40 -8.26 -13.20
CA LEU A 157 -16.50 -7.10 -13.15
C LEU A 157 -16.29 -6.55 -14.56
N GLY A 158 -16.62 -5.27 -14.74
CA GLY A 158 -16.21 -4.53 -15.93
C GLY A 158 -14.69 -4.33 -15.98
N THR A 159 -14.15 -4.20 -17.18
CA THR A 159 -12.71 -3.94 -17.39
C THR A 159 -12.52 -2.53 -17.93
N GLU A 160 -11.78 -1.70 -17.22
CA GLU A 160 -11.27 -0.43 -17.72
C GLU A 160 -9.75 -0.53 -17.85
N PHE A 161 -9.19 -0.05 -18.96
CA PHE A 161 -7.75 -0.19 -19.25
C PHE A 161 -6.90 0.71 -18.35
N VAL A 162 -7.31 1.98 -18.17
CA VAL A 162 -6.69 2.96 -17.25
C VAL A 162 -7.81 3.90 -16.79
N PRO A 163 -7.90 4.27 -15.50
CA PRO A 163 -8.87 5.25 -15.05
C PRO A 163 -8.64 6.58 -15.77
N VAL A 164 -9.71 7.27 -16.14
CA VAL A 164 -9.61 8.64 -16.65
C VAL A 164 -8.94 9.53 -15.61
N LEU A 165 -7.78 10.08 -15.95
CA LEU A 165 -7.08 11.04 -15.11
C LEU A 165 -7.79 12.39 -15.23
N GLU A 166 -8.31 12.87 -14.11
CA GLU A 166 -8.87 14.21 -13.99
C GLU A 166 -7.73 15.23 -13.92
N GLU A 167 -7.27 15.70 -15.08
CA GLU A 167 -6.19 16.70 -15.18
C GLU A 167 -6.68 18.14 -14.93
N GLY A 168 -7.97 18.33 -14.64
CA GLY A 168 -8.60 19.64 -14.44
C GLY A 168 -8.73 20.47 -15.72
N ASN A 169 -8.45 19.85 -16.87
CA ASN A 169 -8.68 20.43 -18.20
C ASN A 169 -9.58 19.48 -19.01
N ILE A 170 -10.26 20.03 -20.02
CA ILE A 170 -11.08 19.26 -20.95
C ILE A 170 -10.57 19.54 -22.36
N GLN A 171 -10.17 18.50 -23.07
CA GLN A 171 -9.78 18.60 -24.47
C GLN A 171 -10.98 18.36 -25.39
N VAL A 172 -11.42 19.40 -26.09
CA VAL A 172 -12.51 19.31 -27.09
C VAL A 172 -11.90 19.25 -28.49
N ILE A 173 -12.02 18.09 -29.14
CA ILE A 173 -11.55 17.91 -30.52
C ILE A 173 -12.72 18.17 -31.48
N VAL A 174 -12.58 19.19 -32.33
CA VAL A 174 -13.58 19.55 -33.36
C VAL A 174 -13.09 19.09 -34.73
N VAL A 175 -13.74 18.08 -35.29
CA VAL A 175 -13.42 17.54 -36.62
C VAL A 175 -14.26 18.28 -37.67
N MET A 176 -13.60 18.90 -38.66
CA MET A 176 -14.23 19.60 -39.78
C MET A 176 -13.94 18.88 -41.11
N PRO A 177 -14.81 19.01 -42.14
CA PRO A 177 -14.54 18.44 -43.46
C PRO A 177 -13.21 18.94 -44.03
N PRO A 178 -12.42 18.08 -44.71
CA PRO A 178 -11.08 18.43 -45.20
C PRO A 178 -11.07 19.54 -46.25
N SER A 179 -12.22 19.82 -46.88
CA SER A 179 -12.41 20.92 -47.84
C SER A 179 -12.63 22.29 -47.18
N THR A 180 -12.60 22.39 -45.85
CA THR A 180 -12.83 23.64 -45.12
C THR A 180 -11.60 24.52 -45.18
N SER A 181 -11.75 25.79 -45.56
CA SER A 181 -10.63 26.74 -45.56
C SER A 181 -10.16 27.05 -44.14
N LEU A 182 -8.87 27.36 -43.98
CA LEU A 182 -8.28 27.73 -42.68
C LEU A 182 -9.00 28.94 -42.05
N ILE A 183 -9.39 29.91 -42.88
CA ILE A 183 -10.15 31.09 -42.44
C ILE A 183 -11.49 30.64 -41.84
N LYS A 184 -12.20 29.73 -42.50
CA LYS A 184 -13.51 29.28 -42.02
C LYS A 184 -13.42 28.41 -40.77
N ALA A 185 -12.38 27.58 -40.68
CA ALA A 185 -12.04 26.81 -39.49
C ALA A 185 -11.77 27.75 -38.29
N SER A 186 -10.97 28.80 -38.50
CA SER A 186 -10.64 29.79 -37.46
C SER A 186 -11.86 30.54 -36.94
N GLU A 187 -12.71 31.05 -37.84
CA GLU A 187 -13.98 31.70 -37.44
C GLU A 187 -14.85 30.78 -36.57
N THR A 188 -14.91 29.50 -36.92
CA THR A 188 -15.75 28.52 -36.24
C THR A 188 -15.21 28.23 -34.84
N ILE A 189 -13.89 28.04 -34.71
CA ILE A 189 -13.23 27.79 -33.43
C ILE A 189 -13.30 29.01 -32.51
N MET A 190 -13.08 30.23 -33.03
CA MET A 190 -13.23 31.47 -32.24
C MET A 190 -14.66 31.64 -31.71
N ARG A 191 -15.67 31.25 -32.49
CA ARG A 191 -17.08 31.29 -32.04
C ARG A 191 -17.33 30.26 -30.94
N LEU A 192 -16.70 29.09 -31.03
CA LEU A 192 -16.81 28.05 -30.01
C LEU A 192 -16.15 28.50 -28.70
N GLU A 193 -14.94 29.05 -28.79
CA GLU A 193 -14.16 29.59 -27.66
C GLU A 193 -14.96 30.63 -26.86
N LYS A 194 -15.54 31.61 -27.55
CA LYS A 194 -16.41 32.63 -26.93
C LYS A 194 -17.64 32.05 -26.23
N LYS A 195 -18.13 30.88 -26.65
CA LYS A 195 -19.26 30.22 -25.98
C LYS A 195 -18.81 29.41 -24.78
N VAL A 196 -17.67 28.74 -24.88
CA VAL A 196 -17.14 27.87 -23.82
C VAL A 196 -16.67 28.70 -22.62
N ILE A 197 -16.03 29.85 -22.83
CA ILE A 197 -15.59 30.74 -21.74
C ILE A 197 -16.76 31.37 -20.95
N MET A 198 -18.00 31.32 -21.45
CA MET A 198 -19.16 31.82 -20.71
C MET A 198 -19.60 30.89 -19.57
N TYR A 199 -19.12 29.65 -19.55
CA TYR A 199 -19.38 28.74 -18.44
C TYR A 199 -18.51 29.14 -17.24
N PRO A 200 -19.09 29.30 -16.04
CA PRO A 200 -18.37 29.75 -14.86
C PRO A 200 -17.28 28.78 -14.39
N GLU A 201 -17.30 27.52 -14.84
CA GLU A 201 -16.29 26.50 -14.55
C GLU A 201 -15.02 26.63 -15.40
N VAL A 202 -15.01 27.49 -16.44
CA VAL A 202 -13.92 27.60 -17.41
C VAL A 202 -13.12 28.88 -17.16
N ASP A 203 -11.89 28.74 -16.68
CA ASP A 203 -10.97 29.88 -16.44
C ASP A 203 -10.24 30.33 -17.71
N GLN A 204 -9.83 29.37 -18.55
CA GLN A 204 -9.07 29.66 -19.77
C GLN A 204 -9.44 28.69 -20.90
N VAL A 205 -9.50 29.21 -22.13
CA VAL A 205 -9.62 28.42 -23.35
C VAL A 205 -8.42 28.69 -24.25
N ILE A 206 -7.80 27.63 -24.76
CA ILE A 206 -6.71 27.71 -25.73
C ILE A 206 -7.14 26.92 -26.96
N SER A 207 -7.15 27.57 -28.12
CA SER A 207 -7.50 26.96 -29.38
C SER A 207 -6.27 26.69 -30.25
N ARG A 208 -6.24 25.51 -30.90
CA ARG A 208 -5.22 25.14 -31.90
C ARG A 208 -5.93 24.66 -33.16
N ILE A 209 -5.58 25.23 -34.31
CA ILE A 209 -6.19 24.93 -35.60
C ILE A 209 -5.14 24.30 -36.51
N GLY A 210 -5.39 23.06 -36.96
CA GLY A 210 -4.49 22.26 -37.78
C GLY A 210 -3.81 21.13 -37.00
N GLU A 211 -3.65 19.99 -37.66
CA GLU A 211 -2.76 18.91 -37.20
C GLU A 211 -1.33 19.16 -37.72
N THR A 212 -0.35 18.76 -36.91
CA THR A 212 0.85 18.08 -37.42
C THR A 212 0.71 16.63 -37.04
#